data_AF-A0A2T0R3U1-F1
#
_entry.id   AF-A0A2T0R3U1-F1
#
_cell.length_a   1.000
_cell.length_b   1.000
_cell.length_c   1.000
_cell.angle_alpha   90.00
_cell.angle_beta   90.00
_cell.angle_gamma   90.00
#
_symmetry.space_group_name_H-M   'P 1'
#
loop_
_entity.id
_entity.type
_entity.pdbx_description
1 polymer ?
#
loop_
_entity_poly.entity_id
_entity_poly.type
_entity_poly.pdbx_seq_one_letter_code
_entity_poly.pdbx_strand_id
1 'polypeptide(L)'
;MSTTPGWYPDPSDPTRSHLRWWDGSGWTEHVHRQQPSLVKPPAGQYPAPAPSPYPPSQYPAPGVRAIATPDGQALGNLGLRLLARVVDAIVITVVAALAGRSALQVMTSLTQTTLDRVVAGDSAAVSDLVANASYSAASRELTLILVVVSAVYTILTTRFYGATPGKALCGLRVRDWERPGLPTTGQAAVRWIGSDMLGSIVGLWYLIDFLWPTWDQRRQAIHDKLARTVVVKRR
;
A
#
# COMPACT_ATOMS: atom_id res chain seq x y z
N MET A 1 4.71 20.44 61.83
CA MET A 1 4.59 19.72 60.55
C MET A 1 5.46 20.46 59.55
N SER A 2 6.62 19.93 59.17
CA SER A 2 7.49 20.54 58.17
C SER A 2 7.06 20.10 56.78
N THR A 3 6.84 21.05 55.87
CA THR A 3 6.59 20.77 54.45
C THR A 3 7.83 20.15 53.83
N THR A 4 7.66 19.00 53.18
CA THR A 4 8.74 18.30 52.47
C THR A 4 9.24 19.12 51.28
N PRO A 5 10.53 19.02 50.90
CA PRO A 5 11.04 19.68 49.71
C PRO A 5 10.29 19.24 48.45
N GLY A 6 9.90 20.18 47.59
CA GLY A 6 9.02 19.90 46.45
C GLY A 6 8.61 21.12 45.63
N TRP A 7 7.96 20.87 44.50
CA TRP A 7 7.33 21.91 43.67
C TRP A 7 5.93 22.23 44.21
N TYR A 8 5.68 23.51 44.48
CA TYR A 8 4.40 24.00 44.99
C TYR A 8 3.96 25.24 44.22
N PRO A 9 2.66 25.60 44.23
CA PRO A 9 2.19 26.84 43.62
C PRO A 9 2.97 28.04 44.15
N ASP A 10 3.48 28.87 43.23
CA ASP A 10 4.28 30.04 43.60
C ASP A 10 3.40 31.04 44.39
N PRO A 11 3.69 31.32 45.68
CA PRO A 11 2.90 32.26 46.47
C PRO A 11 3.01 33.71 45.98
N SER A 12 4.01 34.03 45.15
CA SER A 12 4.18 35.34 44.53
C SER A 12 3.43 35.49 43.20
N ASP A 13 2.88 34.40 42.63
CA ASP A 13 2.08 34.43 41.41
C ASP A 13 0.58 34.30 41.74
N PRO A 14 -0.20 35.39 41.75
CA PRO A 14 -1.63 35.35 42.03
C PRO A 14 -2.42 34.54 40.99
N THR A 15 -1.86 34.27 39.82
CA THR A 15 -2.51 33.46 38.77
C THR A 15 -2.27 31.96 38.96
N ARG A 16 -1.40 31.56 39.90
CA ARG A 16 -0.96 30.17 40.14
C ARG A 16 -0.52 29.43 38.86
N SER A 17 -0.06 30.17 37.86
CA SER A 17 0.37 29.61 36.58
C SER A 17 1.81 29.06 36.65
N HIS A 18 2.52 29.37 37.73
CA HIS A 18 3.87 28.88 38.00
C HIS A 18 3.94 28.07 39.30
N LEU A 19 4.79 27.05 39.29
CA LEU A 19 5.25 26.33 40.47
C LEU A 19 6.62 26.86 40.86
N ARG A 20 6.89 27.00 42.16
CA ARG A 20 8.19 27.34 42.73
C ARG A 20 8.70 26.19 43.61
N TRP A 21 10.01 25.96 43.62
CA TRP A 21 10.61 24.91 44.43
C TRP A 21 10.83 25.36 45.88
N TRP A 22 10.32 24.58 46.83
CA TRP A 22 10.55 24.68 48.28
C TRP A 22 11.64 23.67 48.67
N ASP A 23 12.69 24.12 49.35
CA ASP A 23 13.83 23.25 49.71
C ASP A 23 13.73 22.63 51.11
N GLY A 24 12.62 22.87 51.83
CA GLY A 24 12.42 22.43 53.22
C GLY A 24 12.70 23.52 54.26
N SER A 25 13.37 24.60 53.88
CA SER A 25 13.70 25.75 54.74
C SER A 25 13.25 27.10 54.17
N GLY A 26 13.15 27.21 52.83
CA GLY A 26 12.78 28.42 52.12
C GLY A 26 12.32 28.17 50.68
N TRP A 27 11.75 29.20 50.07
CA TRP A 27 11.43 29.22 48.64
C TRP A 27 12.67 29.57 47.84
N THR A 28 12.95 28.82 46.78
CA THR A 28 14.08 29.08 45.88
C THR A 28 13.68 29.95 44.69
N GLU A 29 14.65 30.38 43.89
CA GLU A 29 14.40 31.13 42.65
C GLU A 29 13.95 30.24 41.48
N HIS A 30 13.99 28.90 41.63
CA HIS A 30 13.57 27.98 40.60
C HIS A 30 12.05 28.00 40.44
N VAL A 31 11.59 28.43 39.26
CA VAL A 31 10.18 28.49 38.85
C VAL A 31 9.93 27.69 37.58
N HIS A 32 8.78 27.01 37.50
CA HIS A 32 8.34 26.24 36.34
C HIS A 32 6.93 26.65 35.92
N ARG A 33 6.70 26.88 34.63
CA ARG A 33 5.36 27.20 34.10
C ARG A 33 4.53 25.93 34.07
N GLN A 34 3.39 25.95 34.76
CA GLN A 34 2.42 24.85 34.71
C GLN A 34 1.79 24.84 33.30
N GLN A 35 2.06 23.79 32.51
CA GLN A 35 1.34 23.61 31.24
C GLN A 35 -0.15 23.38 31.52
N PRO A 36 -1.08 23.91 30.71
CA PRO A 36 -2.50 23.73 30.95
C PRO A 36 -2.84 22.24 30.85
N SER A 37 -3.08 21.61 32.00
CA SER A 37 -3.74 20.31 32.05
C SER A 37 -5.14 20.50 31.47
N LEU A 38 -5.43 19.80 30.36
CA LEU A 38 -6.77 19.72 29.78
C LEU A 38 -7.76 19.30 30.87
N VAL A 39 -8.52 20.27 31.39
CA VAL A 39 -9.51 20.06 32.43
C VAL A 39 -10.62 19.19 31.86
N LYS A 40 -10.77 17.99 32.40
CA LYS A 40 -11.94 17.14 32.19
C LYS A 40 -13.11 17.81 32.95
N PRO A 41 -14.26 18.10 32.30
CA PRO A 41 -15.36 18.81 32.96
C PRO A 41 -15.98 17.97 34.10
N PRO A 42 -16.68 18.62 35.06
CA PRO A 42 -17.17 17.98 36.27
C PRO A 42 -18.21 16.90 35.95
N ALA A 43 -18.18 15.81 36.73
CA ALA A 43 -19.06 14.67 36.58
C ALA A 43 -20.54 15.05 36.85
N GLY A 44 -21.26 15.40 35.78
CA GLY A 44 -22.70 15.21 35.73
C GLY A 44 -23.02 13.72 35.70
N GLN A 45 -24.05 13.30 36.43
CA GLN A 45 -24.57 11.93 36.48
C GLN A 45 -25.03 11.47 35.09
N TYR A 46 -24.08 10.98 34.29
CA TYR A 46 -24.37 10.07 33.19
C TYR A 46 -24.05 8.66 33.67
N PRO A 47 -24.93 7.66 33.43
CA PRO A 47 -24.56 6.28 33.71
C PRO A 47 -23.27 5.99 32.94
N ALA A 48 -22.22 5.60 33.66
CA ALA A 48 -20.97 5.17 33.05
C ALA A 48 -21.31 4.09 32.00
N PRO A 49 -20.82 4.17 30.76
CA PRO A 49 -20.90 3.05 29.85
C PRO A 49 -20.23 1.88 30.58
N ALA A 50 -20.98 0.80 30.79
CA ALA A 50 -20.42 -0.41 31.39
C ALA A 50 -19.12 -0.76 30.65
N PRO A 51 -18.02 -1.09 31.35
CA PRO A 51 -16.80 -1.54 30.69
C PRO A 51 -17.17 -2.70 29.78
N SER A 52 -17.09 -2.46 28.47
CA SER A 52 -17.44 -3.48 27.48
C SER A 52 -16.50 -4.66 27.71
N PRO A 53 -17.01 -5.87 28.00
CA PRO A 53 -16.18 -7.02 28.33
C PRO A 53 -15.45 -7.61 27.11
N TYR A 54 -15.58 -6.98 25.94
CA TYR A 54 -15.00 -7.44 24.69
C TYR A 54 -13.80 -6.55 24.31
N PRO A 55 -12.61 -7.15 24.02
CA PRO A 55 -11.55 -6.41 23.35
C PRO A 55 -12.10 -5.81 22.04
N PRO A 56 -11.59 -4.65 21.57
CA PRO A 56 -12.05 -4.05 20.34
C PRO A 56 -12.06 -5.12 19.24
N SER A 57 -13.24 -5.38 18.68
CA SER A 57 -13.42 -6.43 17.69
C SER A 57 -12.41 -6.23 16.57
N GLN A 58 -11.53 -7.21 16.36
CA GLN A 58 -10.46 -7.20 15.36
C GLN A 58 -10.98 -7.12 13.91
N TYR A 59 -12.30 -7.15 13.74
CA TYR A 59 -13.00 -7.05 12.48
C TYR A 59 -13.92 -5.84 12.48
N PRO A 60 -14.03 -5.11 11.35
CA PRO A 60 -15.03 -4.07 11.21
C PRO A 60 -16.42 -4.65 11.46
N ALA A 61 -17.26 -3.93 12.20
CA ALA A 61 -18.67 -4.26 12.32
C ALA A 61 -19.30 -4.36 10.92
N PRO A 62 -20.30 -5.23 10.70
CA PRO A 62 -20.97 -5.34 9.40
C PRO A 62 -21.43 -3.96 8.90
N GLY A 63 -20.99 -3.57 7.70
CA GLY A 63 -21.29 -2.27 7.10
C GLY A 63 -20.29 -1.14 7.39
N VAL A 64 -19.35 -1.33 8.33
CA VAL A 64 -18.28 -0.37 8.62
C VAL A 64 -17.02 -0.75 7.83
N ARG A 65 -16.39 0.24 7.18
CA ARG A 65 -15.18 0.01 6.40
C ARG A 65 -13.94 0.19 7.26
N ALA A 66 -12.98 -0.73 7.13
CA ALA A 66 -11.69 -0.64 7.80
C ALA A 66 -10.93 0.61 7.33
N ILE A 67 -10.38 1.33 8.30
CA ILE A 67 -9.46 2.45 8.11
C ILE A 67 -8.02 2.07 8.48
N ALA A 68 -7.86 1.03 9.29
CA ALA A 68 -6.58 0.46 9.68
C ALA A 68 -6.67 -1.07 9.78
N THR A 69 -5.52 -1.73 9.83
CA THR A 69 -5.40 -3.15 10.19
C THR A 69 -5.74 -3.38 11.66
N PRO A 70 -5.93 -4.64 12.11
CA PRO A 70 -6.23 -4.96 13.51
C PRO A 70 -5.18 -4.45 14.51
N ASP A 71 -3.92 -4.31 14.08
CA ASP A 71 -2.81 -3.77 14.86
C ASP A 71 -2.58 -2.25 14.64
N GLY A 72 -3.54 -1.55 14.03
CA GLY A 72 -3.55 -0.09 13.92
C GLY A 72 -2.71 0.50 12.78
N GLN A 73 -2.30 -0.26 11.76
CA GLN A 73 -1.62 0.31 10.60
C GLN A 73 -2.61 0.95 9.64
N ALA A 74 -2.40 2.22 9.33
CA ALA A 74 -3.24 2.94 8.38
C ALA A 74 -3.19 2.31 6.98
N LEU A 75 -4.37 2.10 6.39
CA LEU A 75 -4.47 1.54 5.04
C LEU A 75 -3.93 2.52 3.98
N GLY A 76 -3.28 1.97 2.96
CA GLY A 76 -2.73 2.73 1.84
C GLY A 76 -3.82 3.37 0.97
N ASN A 77 -3.53 4.55 0.42
CA ASN A 77 -4.44 5.27 -0.49
C ASN A 77 -4.53 4.55 -1.85
N LEU A 78 -5.73 4.47 -2.42
CA LEU A 78 -5.97 3.85 -3.73
C LEU A 78 -5.26 4.57 -4.88
N GLY A 79 -5.23 5.91 -4.90
CA GLY A 79 -4.50 6.67 -5.93
C GLY A 79 -3.01 6.40 -5.90
N LEU A 80 -2.42 6.25 -4.70
CA LEU A 80 -1.01 5.86 -4.55
C LEU A 80 -0.77 4.40 -4.97
N ARG A 81 -1.74 3.51 -4.76
CA ARG A 81 -1.66 2.13 -5.27
C ARG A 81 -1.68 2.11 -6.81
N LEU A 82 -2.48 2.97 -7.45
CA LEU A 82 -2.50 3.12 -8.91
C LEU A 82 -1.18 3.66 -9.42
N LEU A 83 -0.69 4.75 -8.84
CA LEU A 83 0.59 5.36 -9.22
C LEU A 83 1.73 4.36 -9.07
N ALA A 84 1.79 3.63 -7.96
CA ALA A 84 2.75 2.56 -7.76
C ALA A 84 2.69 1.51 -8.87
N ARG A 85 1.48 1.11 -9.30
CA ARG A 85 1.29 0.15 -10.38
C ARG A 85 1.76 0.68 -11.73
N VAL A 86 1.56 1.96 -12.02
CA VAL A 86 2.09 2.61 -13.24
C VAL A 86 3.62 2.59 -13.23
N VAL A 87 4.25 2.95 -12.11
CA VAL A 87 5.71 2.91 -11.98
C VAL A 87 6.24 1.49 -12.16
N ASP A 88 5.62 0.50 -11.50
CA ASP A 88 6.02 -0.90 -11.63
C ASP A 88 5.84 -1.42 -13.08
N ALA A 89 4.77 -1.02 -13.76
CA ALA A 89 4.53 -1.38 -15.15
C ALA A 89 5.63 -0.83 -16.07
N ILE A 90 6.04 0.44 -15.88
CA ILE A 90 7.15 1.03 -16.64
C ILE A 90 8.44 0.22 -16.43
N VAL A 91 8.80 -0.09 -15.19
CA VAL A 91 10.01 -0.85 -14.89
C VAL A 91 9.95 -2.24 -15.53
N ILE A 92 8.86 -2.97 -15.35
CA ILE A 92 8.67 -4.31 -15.93
C ILE A 92 8.75 -4.25 -17.46
N THR A 93 8.06 -3.30 -18.09
CA THR A 93 8.05 -3.17 -19.56
C THR A 93 9.41 -2.80 -20.10
N VAL A 94 10.16 -1.90 -19.46
CA VAL A 94 11.53 -1.55 -19.89
C VAL A 94 12.45 -2.76 -19.79
N VAL A 95 12.43 -3.48 -18.66
CA VAL A 95 13.26 -4.67 -18.48
C VAL A 95 12.90 -5.76 -19.48
N ALA A 96 11.60 -6.01 -19.69
CA ALA A 96 11.13 -6.99 -20.66
C ALA A 96 11.44 -6.60 -22.11
N ALA A 97 11.36 -5.31 -22.46
CA ALA A 97 11.70 -4.82 -23.80
C ALA A 97 13.21 -4.95 -24.09
N LEU A 98 14.06 -4.70 -23.10
CA LEU A 98 15.50 -4.91 -23.22
C LEU A 98 15.84 -6.40 -23.37
N ALA A 99 15.21 -7.26 -22.56
CA ALA A 99 15.41 -8.71 -22.63
C ALA A 99 14.87 -9.32 -23.94
N GLY A 100 13.72 -8.84 -24.42
CA GLY A 100 13.05 -9.28 -25.65
C GLY A 100 13.41 -8.47 -26.89
N ARG A 101 14.56 -7.80 -26.90
CA ARG A 101 14.98 -6.90 -27.99
C ARG A 101 14.95 -7.58 -29.37
N SER A 102 15.42 -8.82 -29.47
CA SER A 102 15.41 -9.62 -30.71
C SER A 102 13.99 -9.83 -31.23
N ALA A 103 13.08 -10.27 -30.37
CA ALA A 103 11.67 -10.45 -30.70
C ALA A 103 11.03 -9.13 -31.16
N LEU A 104 11.30 -8.02 -30.45
CA LEU A 104 10.82 -6.70 -30.83
C LEU A 104 11.35 -6.24 -32.19
N GLN A 105 12.60 -6.53 -32.53
CA GLN A 105 13.16 -6.21 -33.84
C GLN A 105 12.42 -6.97 -34.96
N VAL A 106 12.18 -8.27 -34.79
CA VAL A 106 11.42 -9.10 -35.75
C VAL A 106 10.00 -8.57 -35.91
N MET A 107 9.32 -8.28 -34.80
CA MET A 107 7.96 -7.74 -34.84
C MET A 107 7.93 -6.40 -35.57
N THR A 108 8.86 -5.49 -35.24
CA THR A 108 8.93 -4.15 -35.85
C THR A 108 9.17 -4.22 -37.36
N SER A 109 10.11 -5.06 -37.82
CA SER A 109 10.42 -5.18 -39.25
C SER A 109 9.26 -5.77 -40.06
N LEU A 110 8.55 -6.76 -39.50
CA LEU A 110 7.40 -7.38 -40.15
C LEU A 110 6.21 -6.42 -40.14
N THR A 111 5.95 -5.72 -39.04
CA THR A 111 4.91 -4.69 -38.98
C THR A 111 5.16 -3.56 -39.97
N GLN A 112 6.41 -3.08 -40.11
CA GLN A 112 6.76 -2.06 -41.11
C GLN A 112 6.46 -2.53 -42.53
N THR A 113 6.92 -3.73 -42.89
CA THR A 113 6.63 -4.34 -44.20
C THR A 113 5.11 -4.47 -44.44
N THR A 114 4.36 -4.88 -43.42
CA THR A 114 2.90 -4.98 -43.51
C THR A 114 2.23 -3.62 -43.67
N LEU A 115 2.69 -2.59 -42.95
CA LEU A 115 2.15 -1.23 -43.09
C LEU A 115 2.36 -0.69 -44.51
N ASP A 116 3.53 -0.93 -45.11
CA ASP A 116 3.80 -0.53 -46.49
C ASP A 116 2.83 -1.22 -47.48
N ARG A 117 2.55 -2.51 -47.27
CA ARG A 117 1.57 -3.27 -48.06
C ARG A 117 0.14 -2.74 -47.88
N VAL A 118 -0.27 -2.43 -46.64
CA VAL A 118 -1.60 -1.84 -46.36
C VAL A 118 -1.74 -0.50 -47.06
N VAL A 119 -0.72 0.36 -47.00
CA VAL A 119 -0.70 1.66 -47.70
C VAL A 119 -0.76 1.48 -49.22
N ALA A 120 -0.14 0.43 -49.76
CA ALA A 120 -0.22 0.06 -51.16
C ALA A 120 -1.57 -0.57 -51.58
N GLY A 121 -2.54 -0.69 -50.67
CA GLY A 121 -3.89 -1.20 -50.95
C GLY A 121 -4.03 -2.72 -50.86
N ASP A 122 -3.05 -3.42 -50.29
CA ASP A 122 -3.12 -4.86 -50.08
C ASP A 122 -4.03 -5.21 -48.89
N SER A 123 -5.23 -5.68 -49.20
CA SER A 123 -6.24 -6.07 -48.22
C SER A 123 -5.88 -7.32 -47.41
N ALA A 124 -4.94 -8.15 -47.88
CA ALA A 124 -4.49 -9.37 -47.20
C ALA A 124 -3.28 -9.13 -46.26
N ALA A 125 -2.66 -7.95 -46.31
CA ALA A 125 -1.42 -7.66 -45.58
C ALA A 125 -1.51 -7.91 -44.06
N VAL A 126 -2.64 -7.55 -43.45
CA VAL A 126 -2.86 -7.75 -42.00
C VAL A 126 -3.08 -9.23 -41.69
N SER A 127 -3.88 -9.95 -42.48
CA SER A 127 -4.10 -11.39 -42.26
C SER A 127 -2.80 -12.19 -42.43
N ASP A 128 -1.96 -11.81 -43.39
CA ASP A 128 -0.66 -12.43 -43.62
C ASP A 128 0.28 -12.23 -42.42
N LEU A 129 0.28 -11.03 -41.82
CA LEU A 129 1.08 -10.75 -40.63
C LEU A 129 0.64 -11.60 -39.44
N VAL A 130 -0.68 -11.71 -39.23
CA VAL A 130 -1.25 -12.52 -38.14
C VAL A 130 -0.94 -14.00 -38.34
N ALA A 131 -0.96 -14.49 -39.59
CA ALA A 131 -0.60 -15.88 -39.93
C ALA A 131 0.92 -16.13 -39.96
N ASN A 132 1.75 -15.09 -39.87
CA ASN A 132 3.20 -15.22 -40.00
C ASN A 132 3.82 -15.99 -38.80
N ALA A 133 4.55 -17.07 -39.10
CA ALA A 133 5.17 -17.92 -38.09
C ALA A 133 6.25 -17.20 -37.27
N SER A 134 7.04 -16.31 -37.89
CA SER A 134 8.06 -15.53 -37.21
C SER A 134 7.45 -14.47 -36.30
N TYR A 135 6.39 -13.80 -36.75
CA TYR A 135 5.65 -12.82 -35.93
C TYR A 135 5.01 -13.47 -34.70
N SER A 136 4.35 -14.63 -34.88
CA SER A 136 3.75 -15.38 -33.77
C SER A 136 4.79 -16.01 -32.83
N ALA A 137 5.95 -16.46 -33.34
CA ALA A 137 7.07 -16.90 -32.50
C ALA A 137 7.63 -15.76 -31.65
N ALA A 138 7.94 -14.61 -32.26
CA ALA A 138 8.42 -13.43 -31.56
C ALA A 138 7.41 -12.91 -30.51
N SER A 139 6.11 -12.92 -30.84
CA SER A 139 5.05 -12.53 -29.91
C SER A 139 4.97 -13.44 -28.68
N ARG A 140 5.12 -14.77 -28.87
CA ARG A 140 5.16 -15.74 -27.76
C ARG A 140 6.40 -15.58 -26.89
N GLU A 141 7.56 -15.37 -27.51
CA GLU A 141 8.82 -15.10 -26.83
C GLU A 141 8.69 -13.84 -25.94
N LEU A 142 8.24 -12.72 -26.51
CA LEU A 142 8.05 -11.48 -25.78
C LEU A 142 7.03 -11.63 -24.64
N THR A 143 5.93 -12.34 -24.88
CA THR A 143 4.91 -12.62 -23.85
C THR A 143 5.49 -13.44 -22.69
N LEU A 144 6.28 -14.48 -22.99
CA LEU A 144 6.94 -15.29 -21.96
C LEU A 144 7.93 -14.45 -21.15
N ILE A 145 8.72 -13.60 -21.81
CA ILE A 145 9.64 -12.67 -21.14
C ILE A 145 8.88 -11.73 -20.20
N LEU A 146 7.77 -11.13 -20.66
CA LEU A 146 6.92 -10.26 -19.83
C LEU A 146 6.38 -10.99 -18.59
N VAL A 147 5.87 -12.20 -18.76
CA VAL A 147 5.34 -13.04 -17.67
C VAL A 147 6.44 -13.35 -16.65
N VAL A 148 7.62 -13.79 -17.11
CA VAL A 148 8.74 -14.16 -16.24
C VAL A 148 9.29 -12.93 -15.51
N VAL A 149 9.54 -11.82 -16.23
CA VAL A 149 10.03 -10.57 -15.62
C VAL A 149 9.04 -10.06 -14.60
N SER A 150 7.74 -10.01 -14.91
CA SER A 150 6.69 -9.59 -13.97
C SER A 150 6.65 -10.51 -12.74
N ALA A 151 6.73 -11.83 -12.92
CA ALA A 151 6.71 -12.80 -11.82
C ALA A 151 7.90 -12.60 -10.89
N VAL A 152 9.12 -12.64 -11.45
CA VAL A 152 10.37 -12.49 -10.68
C VAL A 152 10.39 -11.14 -9.96
N TYR A 153 10.09 -10.05 -10.67
CA TYR A 153 10.06 -8.71 -10.10
C TYR A 153 9.05 -8.63 -8.95
N THR A 154 7.79 -8.99 -9.19
CA THR A 154 6.72 -8.79 -8.21
C THR A 154 6.86 -9.74 -7.01
N ILE A 155 7.17 -11.01 -7.25
CA ILE A 155 7.26 -12.03 -6.19
C ILE A 155 8.46 -11.73 -5.29
N LEU A 156 9.66 -11.53 -5.85
CA LEU A 156 10.85 -11.31 -5.03
C LEU A 156 10.76 -10.00 -4.24
N THR A 157 10.36 -8.91 -4.89
CA THR A 157 10.29 -7.60 -4.20
C THR A 157 9.24 -7.60 -3.10
N THR A 158 8.07 -8.18 -3.36
CA THR A 158 7.01 -8.33 -2.35
C THR A 158 7.46 -9.25 -1.20
N ARG A 159 8.11 -10.38 -1.52
CA ARG A 159 8.54 -11.35 -0.50
C ARG A 159 9.60 -10.78 0.44
N PHE A 160 10.63 -10.13 -0.11
CA PHE A 160 11.81 -9.73 0.65
C PHE A 160 11.71 -8.32 1.22
N TYR A 161 11.05 -7.40 0.52
CA TYR A 161 10.93 -6.01 0.97
C TYR A 161 9.51 -5.64 1.44
N GLY A 162 8.53 -6.50 1.17
CA GLY A 162 7.13 -6.21 1.48
C GLY A 162 6.59 -5.10 0.59
N ALA A 163 7.25 -4.76 -0.51
CA ALA A 163 6.79 -3.74 -1.44
C ALA A 163 7.52 -3.94 -2.78
N THR A 164 6.79 -3.70 -3.87
CA THR A 164 7.44 -3.43 -5.15
C THR A 164 8.11 -2.05 -5.11
N PRO A 165 9.15 -1.79 -5.91
CA PRO A 165 9.77 -0.46 -6.01
C PRO A 165 8.76 0.68 -6.18
N GLY A 166 7.75 0.56 -7.04
CA GLY A 166 6.70 1.57 -7.18
C GLY A 166 5.91 1.81 -5.88
N LYS A 167 5.57 0.74 -5.16
CA LYS A 167 4.91 0.84 -3.85
C LYS A 167 5.83 1.49 -2.81
N ALA A 168 7.10 1.12 -2.79
CA ALA A 168 8.09 1.69 -1.87
C ALA A 168 8.26 3.20 -2.10
N LEU A 169 8.32 3.63 -3.36
CA LEU A 169 8.38 5.04 -3.76
C LEU A 169 7.12 5.81 -3.35
N CYS A 170 5.95 5.18 -3.43
CA CYS A 170 4.68 5.77 -3.00
C CYS A 170 4.44 5.71 -1.48
N GLY A 171 5.43 5.30 -0.68
CA GLY A 171 5.27 5.16 0.77
C GLY A 171 4.26 4.09 1.15
N LEU A 172 4.21 2.98 0.40
CA LEU A 172 3.30 1.86 0.61
C LEU A 172 4.06 0.59 0.97
N ARG A 173 3.38 -0.29 1.71
CA ARG A 173 3.89 -1.62 2.07
C ARG A 173 2.75 -2.64 2.03
N VAL A 174 3.07 -3.83 1.57
CA VAL A 174 2.25 -5.04 1.58
C VAL A 174 2.57 -5.84 2.84
N ARG A 175 1.54 -6.32 3.51
CA ARG A 175 1.66 -7.14 4.71
C ARG A 175 0.48 -8.11 4.81
N ASP A 176 0.65 -9.17 5.58
CA ASP A 176 -0.42 -10.07 5.99
C ASP A 176 -1.50 -9.34 6.81
N TRP A 177 -2.78 -9.63 6.56
CA TRP A 177 -3.89 -8.96 7.27
C TRP A 177 -3.93 -9.31 8.76
N GLU A 178 -3.63 -10.56 9.12
CA GLU A 178 -3.76 -11.08 10.47
C GLU A 178 -2.48 -10.89 11.29
N ARG A 179 -1.30 -11.02 10.65
CA ARG A 179 -0.03 -11.09 11.36
C ARG A 179 0.94 -9.95 11.02
N PRO A 180 1.71 -9.46 12.01
CA PRO A 180 2.92 -8.69 11.76
C PRO A 180 3.94 -9.43 10.94
N GLY A 181 4.35 -8.84 9.80
CA GLY A 181 5.45 -9.37 9.02
C GLY A 181 5.43 -9.04 7.54
N LEU A 182 6.45 -9.55 6.86
CA LEU A 182 6.53 -9.57 5.40
C LEU A 182 5.62 -10.68 4.85
N PRO A 183 5.06 -10.50 3.64
CA PRO A 183 4.33 -11.56 2.95
C PRO A 183 5.21 -12.81 2.75
N THR A 184 4.60 -13.98 2.82
CA THR A 184 5.27 -15.23 2.44
C THR A 184 5.42 -15.33 0.92
N THR A 185 6.24 -16.28 0.44
CA THR A 185 6.44 -16.49 -1.00
C THR A 185 5.15 -16.92 -1.67
N GLY A 186 4.36 -17.77 -1.01
CA GLY A 186 3.04 -18.19 -1.49
C GLY A 186 2.07 -17.00 -1.61
N GLN A 187 2.05 -16.11 -0.62
CA GLN A 187 1.24 -14.89 -0.70
C GLN A 187 1.70 -13.99 -1.85
N ALA A 188 3.00 -13.78 -2.01
CA ALA A 188 3.54 -12.98 -3.10
C ALA A 188 3.19 -13.58 -4.48
N ALA A 189 3.28 -14.91 -4.63
CA ALA A 189 2.89 -15.62 -5.84
C ALA A 189 1.39 -15.52 -6.13
N VAL A 190 0.52 -15.75 -5.13
CA VAL A 190 -0.93 -15.61 -5.29
C VAL A 190 -1.32 -14.18 -5.67
N ARG A 191 -0.65 -13.17 -5.11
CA ARG A 191 -0.86 -11.76 -5.51
C ARG A 191 -0.48 -11.54 -6.97
N TRP A 192 0.67 -12.05 -7.40
CA TRP A 192 1.11 -11.94 -8.80
C TRP A 192 0.13 -12.64 -9.76
N ILE A 193 -0.30 -13.88 -9.44
CA ILE A 193 -1.30 -14.61 -10.23
C ILE A 193 -2.60 -13.80 -10.30
N GLY A 194 -3.10 -13.37 -9.13
CA GLY A 194 -4.36 -12.67 -8.99
C GLY A 194 -4.38 -11.26 -9.56
N SER A 195 -3.23 -10.67 -9.91
CA SER A 195 -3.16 -9.33 -10.49
C SER A 195 -2.56 -9.36 -11.90
N ASP A 196 -1.27 -9.63 -12.02
CA ASP A 196 -0.54 -9.64 -13.30
C ASP A 196 -1.00 -10.75 -14.25
N MET A 197 -1.06 -12.00 -13.79
CA MET A 197 -1.34 -13.12 -14.69
C MET A 197 -2.79 -13.13 -15.17
N LEU A 198 -3.75 -13.01 -14.25
CA LEU A 198 -5.17 -12.89 -14.63
C LEU A 198 -5.42 -11.60 -15.42
N GLY A 199 -4.73 -10.50 -15.11
CA GLY A 199 -4.78 -9.26 -15.87
C GLY A 199 -4.35 -9.39 -17.33
N SER A 200 -3.35 -10.23 -17.59
CA SER A 200 -2.87 -10.49 -18.96
C SER A 200 -3.83 -11.33 -19.80
N ILE A 201 -4.67 -12.15 -19.16
CA ILE A 201 -5.61 -13.06 -19.84
C ILE A 201 -6.99 -12.40 -20.00
N VAL A 202 -7.43 -11.64 -18.99
CA VAL A 202 -8.77 -11.07 -18.92
C VAL A 202 -8.65 -9.55 -18.97
N GLY A 203 -8.89 -8.93 -20.13
CA GLY A 203 -8.58 -7.52 -20.38
C GLY A 203 -9.20 -6.52 -19.38
N LEU A 204 -10.42 -6.80 -18.88
CA LEU A 204 -11.08 -5.95 -17.87
C LEU A 204 -10.64 -6.23 -16.42
N TRP A 205 -9.83 -7.26 -16.19
CA TRP A 205 -9.46 -7.70 -14.85
C TRP A 205 -8.70 -6.66 -14.06
N TYR A 206 -7.78 -5.92 -14.69
CA TYR A 206 -7.05 -4.84 -14.03
C TYR A 206 -7.98 -3.77 -13.46
N LEU A 207 -9.05 -3.43 -14.19
CA LEU A 207 -10.03 -2.45 -13.74
C LEU A 207 -10.85 -2.99 -12.57
N ILE A 208 -11.30 -4.25 -12.67
CA ILE A 208 -12.09 -4.91 -11.62
C ILE A 208 -11.28 -5.04 -10.33
N ASP A 209 -10.05 -5.56 -10.41
CA ASP A 209 -9.15 -5.71 -9.25
C ASP A 209 -8.80 -4.36 -8.61
N PHE A 210 -8.55 -3.32 -9.42
CA PHE A 210 -8.21 -1.99 -8.93
C PHE A 210 -9.40 -1.27 -8.26
N LEU A 211 -10.62 -1.42 -8.79
CA LEU A 211 -11.81 -0.78 -8.24
C LEU A 211 -12.39 -1.53 -7.05
N TRP A 212 -12.10 -2.82 -6.89
CA TRP A 212 -12.60 -3.64 -5.78
C TRP A 212 -12.48 -3.02 -4.38
N PRO A 213 -11.35 -2.40 -4.00
CA PRO A 213 -11.21 -1.76 -2.70
C PRO A 213 -12.14 -0.56 -2.47
N THR A 214 -12.87 -0.08 -3.47
CA THR A 214 -13.79 1.05 -3.32
C THR A 214 -15.11 0.66 -2.64
N TRP A 215 -15.47 -0.62 -2.62
CA TRP A 215 -16.61 -1.16 -1.86
C TRP A 215 -16.23 -2.28 -0.88
N ASP A 216 -15.04 -2.88 -1.00
CA ASP A 216 -14.58 -3.89 -0.05
C ASP A 216 -14.45 -3.32 1.38
N GLN A 217 -14.93 -4.07 2.37
CA GLN A 217 -14.93 -3.68 3.78
C GLN A 217 -13.51 -3.52 4.34
N ARG A 218 -12.55 -4.31 3.88
CA ARG A 218 -11.15 -4.25 4.32
C ARG A 218 -10.28 -3.38 3.39
N ARG A 219 -10.88 -2.76 2.37
CA ARG A 219 -10.19 -2.01 1.30
C ARG A 219 -9.06 -2.83 0.66
N GLN A 220 -9.30 -4.13 0.48
CA GLN A 220 -8.40 -5.04 -0.22
C GLN A 220 -8.75 -5.07 -1.71
N ALA A 221 -7.73 -5.18 -2.56
CA ALA A 221 -7.94 -5.57 -3.96
C ALA A 221 -8.23 -7.08 -4.04
N ILE A 222 -8.67 -7.59 -5.18
CA ILE A 222 -8.99 -9.03 -5.33
C ILE A 222 -7.72 -9.86 -5.09
N HIS A 223 -6.60 -9.47 -5.71
CA HIS A 223 -5.32 -10.15 -5.52
C HIS A 223 -4.83 -10.13 -4.06
N ASP A 224 -5.09 -9.02 -3.35
CA ASP A 224 -4.74 -8.89 -1.94
C ASP A 224 -5.61 -9.81 -1.07
N LYS A 225 -6.91 -9.92 -1.38
CA LYS A 225 -7.87 -10.78 -0.69
C LYS A 225 -7.55 -12.26 -0.90
N LEU A 226 -7.25 -12.66 -2.13
CA LEU A 226 -6.82 -14.03 -2.46
C LEU A 226 -5.58 -14.44 -1.65
N ALA A 227 -4.65 -13.50 -1.43
CA ALA A 227 -3.43 -13.74 -0.68
C ALA A 227 -3.54 -13.45 0.83
N ARG A 228 -4.71 -13.03 1.33
CA ARG A 228 -4.90 -12.57 2.73
C ARG A 228 -3.92 -11.46 3.14
N THR A 229 -3.61 -10.57 2.22
CA THR A 229 -2.70 -9.44 2.41
C THR A 229 -3.43 -8.11 2.32
N VAL A 230 -2.76 -7.04 2.73
CA VAL A 230 -3.28 -5.69 2.61
C VAL A 230 -2.14 -4.71 2.38
N VAL A 231 -2.45 -3.63 1.66
CA VAL A 231 -1.53 -2.53 1.45
C VAL A 231 -1.77 -1.42 2.48
N VAL A 232 -0.73 -1.13 3.26
CA VAL A 232 -0.68 -0.12 4.31
C VAL A 232 0.28 1.01 3.95
N LYS A 233 0.19 2.13 4.65
CA LYS A 233 1.21 3.19 4.58
C LYS A 233 2.52 2.70 5.21
N ARG A 234 3.64 3.01 4.56
CA ARG A 234 4.98 2.88 5.12
C ARG A 234 5.17 4.08 6.05
N ARG A 235 5.27 3.81 7.35
CA ARG A 235 5.49 4.84 8.39
C ARG A 235 6.73 5.67 8.09
#